data_AF-A0A1E5NYK2-F1
#
_entry.id   AF-A0A1E5NYK2-F1
#
_cell.length_a   1.000
_cell.length_b   1.000
_cell.length_c   1.000
_cell.angle_alpha   90.00
_cell.angle_beta   90.00
_cell.angle_gamma   90.00
#
_symmetry.space_group_name_H-M   'P 1'
#
loop_
_entity.id
_entity.type
_entity.pdbx_description
1 polymer ?
#
loop_
_entity_poly.entity_id
_entity_poly.type
_entity_poly.pdbx_seq_one_letter_code
_entity_poly.pdbx_strand_id
1 'polypeptide(L)'
;MSASSARRLAATVLAAGAIVSAAALPAVAHDRDGDRQQRTSVEISAVQANSPGPDTRSNRSLNREWIEITNSHRRAVNLDGWTLRDRDGNRYRFDHVRLAGRATVRIHTGVGRDTDTDLYMDRHHYMWDNRSDTATLRNDHGRVVDTESWGRGGHHRG
;
A
#
# COMPACT_ATOMS: atom_id res chain seq x y z
N MET A 1 29.55 96.79 -16.37
CA MET A 1 29.84 95.68 -15.42
C MET A 1 28.62 94.76 -15.50
N SER A 2 28.69 93.57 -16.11
CA SER A 2 29.11 92.28 -15.50
C SER A 2 28.40 92.00 -14.16
N ALA A 3 27.87 90.83 -13.80
CA ALA A 3 27.78 89.47 -14.39
C ALA A 3 26.77 88.64 -13.53
N SER A 4 26.19 87.48 -13.89
CA SER A 4 26.01 86.72 -15.15
C SER A 4 24.94 85.60 -14.94
N SER A 5 24.46 84.96 -16.01
CA SER A 5 23.47 83.86 -15.97
C SER A 5 23.99 82.54 -15.36
N ALA A 6 23.12 81.80 -14.65
CA ALA A 6 23.20 80.33 -14.49
C ALA A 6 21.79 79.76 -14.20
N ARG A 7 21.14 79.11 -15.17
CA ARG A 7 21.06 77.64 -15.35
C ARG A 7 20.46 76.89 -14.15
N ARG A 8 19.17 76.56 -14.26
CA ARG A 8 18.50 75.50 -13.48
C ARG A 8 19.12 74.15 -13.83
N LEU A 9 19.50 73.35 -12.83
CA LEU A 9 19.91 71.96 -13.00
C LEU A 9 18.77 71.01 -12.63
N ALA A 10 18.71 69.88 -13.32
CA ALA A 10 17.69 68.86 -13.14
C ALA A 10 17.95 68.00 -11.90
N ALA A 11 16.87 67.51 -11.28
CA ALA A 11 16.92 66.42 -10.32
C ALA A 11 16.17 65.21 -10.92
N THR A 12 16.92 64.27 -11.49
CA THR A 12 16.40 63.01 -12.01
C THR A 12 16.09 62.06 -10.85
N VAL A 13 14.81 61.85 -10.56
CA VAL A 13 14.39 60.77 -9.65
C VAL A 13 14.20 59.51 -10.48
N LEU A 14 15.10 58.54 -10.33
CA LEU A 14 14.93 57.20 -10.88
C LEU A 14 13.81 56.48 -10.14
N ALA A 15 12.75 56.11 -10.86
CA ALA A 15 11.60 55.42 -10.29
C ALA A 15 11.82 53.89 -10.23
N ALA A 16 11.41 53.31 -9.10
CA ALA A 16 11.04 51.91 -8.86
C ALA A 16 11.81 50.80 -9.62
N GLY A 17 12.63 50.04 -8.88
CA GLY A 17 13.14 48.76 -9.36
C GLY A 17 12.01 47.74 -9.56
N ALA A 18 11.97 47.10 -10.73
CA ALA A 18 11.01 46.05 -11.03
C ALA A 18 11.37 44.76 -10.25
N ILE A 19 10.54 44.38 -9.29
CA ILE A 19 10.62 43.04 -8.69
C ILE A 19 10.13 42.05 -9.74
N VAL A 20 11.06 41.27 -10.29
CA VAL A 20 10.70 40.10 -11.10
C VAL A 20 10.16 39.03 -10.13
N SER A 21 8.84 39.01 -9.99
CA SER A 21 8.15 37.93 -9.28
C SER A 21 8.36 36.62 -10.02
N ALA A 22 9.38 35.87 -9.63
CA ALA A 22 9.56 34.50 -10.08
C ALA A 22 8.33 33.70 -9.65
N ALA A 23 7.52 33.28 -10.63
CA ALA A 23 6.43 32.35 -10.40
C ALA A 23 7.02 31.00 -9.99
N ALA A 24 7.21 30.79 -8.69
CA ALA A 24 7.45 29.48 -8.14
C ALA A 24 6.23 28.62 -8.45
N LEU A 25 6.33 27.82 -9.52
CA LEU A 25 5.37 26.75 -9.78
C LEU A 25 5.34 25.88 -8.51
N PRO A 26 4.15 25.52 -7.99
CA PRO A 26 4.09 24.46 -7.02
C PRO A 26 4.63 23.21 -7.70
N ALA A 27 5.85 22.82 -7.33
CA ALA A 27 6.33 21.47 -7.56
C ALA A 27 5.39 20.56 -6.75
N VAL A 28 4.35 20.07 -7.40
CA VAL A 28 3.52 18.98 -6.90
C VAL A 28 4.40 17.74 -6.86
N ALA A 29 5.22 17.65 -5.82
CA ALA A 29 5.76 16.39 -5.35
C ALA A 29 4.56 15.47 -5.25
N HIS A 30 4.55 14.45 -6.11
CA HIS A 30 3.52 13.45 -6.11
C HIS A 30 3.70 12.59 -4.86
N ASP A 31 3.15 13.06 -3.76
CA ASP A 31 3.12 12.40 -2.46
C ASP A 31 2.15 11.21 -2.51
N ARG A 32 2.48 10.24 -3.37
CA ARG A 32 1.64 9.08 -3.72
C ARG A 32 1.84 7.88 -2.78
N ASP A 33 2.61 8.06 -1.71
CA ASP A 33 2.80 7.05 -0.66
C ASP A 33 2.07 7.38 0.65
N GLY A 34 1.84 8.67 0.96
CA GLY A 34 1.16 9.09 2.20
C GLY A 34 -0.35 8.84 2.23
N ASP A 35 -1.04 8.98 1.09
CA ASP A 35 -2.51 8.99 1.03
C ASP A 35 -3.18 7.61 1.30
N ARG A 36 -2.43 6.52 1.10
CA ARG A 36 -2.92 5.15 1.36
C ARG A 36 -2.73 4.71 2.83
N GLN A 37 -1.72 5.22 3.54
CA GLN A 37 -1.45 4.87 4.95
C GLN A 37 -2.52 5.37 5.94
N GLN A 38 -3.44 6.23 5.51
CA GLN A 38 -4.39 6.93 6.38
C GLN A 38 -5.80 6.32 6.44
N ARG A 39 -6.09 5.17 5.80
CA ARG A 39 -7.49 4.70 5.59
C ARG A 39 -7.80 3.28 6.05
N THR A 40 -6.82 2.40 6.22
CA THR A 40 -7.03 0.98 6.54
C THR A 40 -6.19 0.56 7.74
N SER A 41 -6.84 -0.08 8.72
CA SER A 41 -6.23 -0.51 9.99
C SER A 41 -5.64 -1.92 9.94
N VAL A 42 -6.10 -2.70 8.96
CA VAL A 42 -5.69 -4.06 8.64
C VAL A 42 -5.42 -4.07 7.14
N GLU A 43 -4.25 -4.57 6.74
CA GLU A 43 -3.75 -4.49 5.36
C GLU A 43 -3.12 -5.82 4.93
N ILE A 44 -3.07 -6.07 3.63
CA ILE A 44 -2.28 -7.14 3.02
C ILE A 44 -0.83 -6.63 2.97
N SER A 45 0.01 -7.13 3.87
CA SER A 45 1.35 -6.57 4.08
C SER A 45 2.44 -7.24 3.23
N ALA A 46 2.26 -8.51 2.86
CA ALA A 46 3.15 -9.22 1.95
C ALA A 46 2.43 -10.38 1.25
N VAL A 47 2.93 -10.77 0.07
CA VAL A 47 2.40 -11.86 -0.75
C VAL A 47 3.56 -12.69 -1.32
N GLN A 48 3.46 -14.01 -1.16
CA GLN A 48 4.30 -14.98 -1.86
C GLN A 48 3.38 -15.90 -2.67
N ALA A 49 3.05 -15.51 -3.91
CA ALA A 49 2.30 -16.36 -4.83
C ALA A 49 3.18 -17.50 -5.37
N ASN A 50 4.27 -17.13 -6.06
CA ASN A 50 5.21 -18.08 -6.65
C ASN A 50 5.98 -18.86 -5.57
N SER A 51 5.54 -20.09 -5.29
CA SER A 51 6.16 -21.00 -4.32
C SER A 51 7.62 -21.33 -4.67
N PRO A 52 8.61 -21.06 -3.80
CA PRO A 52 9.99 -21.41 -4.10
C PRO A 52 10.21 -22.91 -4.37
N GLY A 53 10.78 -23.24 -5.53
CA GLY A 53 11.06 -24.62 -5.97
C GLY A 53 10.09 -25.09 -7.05
N PRO A 54 10.05 -26.40 -7.37
CA PRO A 54 9.12 -26.93 -8.36
C PRO A 54 7.69 -27.01 -7.82
N ASP A 55 6.72 -26.60 -8.65
CA ASP A 55 5.27 -26.67 -8.37
C ASP A 55 4.76 -28.12 -8.38
N THR A 56 5.02 -28.82 -7.28
CA THR A 56 4.69 -30.25 -7.12
C THR A 56 3.27 -30.52 -6.65
N ARG A 57 2.50 -29.49 -6.27
CA ARG A 57 1.23 -29.59 -5.50
C ARG A 57 1.36 -30.39 -4.18
N SER A 58 2.58 -30.71 -3.74
CA SER A 58 2.81 -31.29 -2.42
C SER A 58 2.44 -30.28 -1.33
N ASN A 59 2.04 -30.75 -0.15
CA ASN A 59 1.68 -29.84 0.96
C ASN A 59 2.82 -28.88 1.32
N ARG A 60 4.07 -29.35 1.23
CA ARG A 60 5.28 -28.52 1.41
C ARG A 60 5.44 -27.42 0.36
N SER A 61 4.95 -27.64 -0.87
CA SER A 61 4.90 -26.61 -1.90
C SER A 61 3.72 -25.67 -1.68
N LEU A 62 2.54 -26.18 -1.34
CA LEU A 62 1.37 -25.34 -1.08
C LEU A 62 1.57 -24.41 0.12
N ASN A 63 2.25 -24.86 1.17
CA ASN A 63 2.62 -24.01 2.33
C ASN A 63 3.76 -23.02 2.04
N ARG A 64 4.33 -23.02 0.83
CA ARG A 64 5.26 -21.99 0.35
C ARG A 64 4.57 -20.86 -0.41
N GLU A 65 3.30 -21.05 -0.73
CA GLU A 65 2.41 -19.99 -1.16
C GLU A 65 1.68 -19.42 0.07
N TRP A 66 1.72 -18.10 0.25
CA TRP A 66 1.11 -17.44 1.40
C TRP A 66 0.81 -15.95 1.18
N ILE A 67 -0.07 -15.41 2.03
CA ILE A 67 -0.31 -13.96 2.21
C ILE A 67 -0.14 -13.60 3.68
N GLU A 68 0.41 -12.42 3.97
CA GLU A 68 0.43 -11.83 5.30
C GLU A 68 -0.62 -10.72 5.43
N ILE A 69 -1.28 -10.70 6.59
CA ILE A 69 -2.18 -9.63 7.00
C ILE A 69 -1.63 -9.00 8.27
N THR A 70 -1.39 -7.69 8.24
CA THR A 70 -0.90 -6.91 9.38
C THR A 70 -1.99 -6.00 9.95
N ASN A 71 -2.12 -5.96 11.27
CA ASN A 71 -2.95 -4.99 11.98
C ASN A 71 -2.08 -3.82 12.47
N SER A 72 -2.14 -2.70 11.76
CA SER A 72 -1.37 -1.49 12.06
C SER A 72 -1.90 -0.71 13.28
N HIS A 73 -3.07 -1.06 13.83
CA HIS A 73 -3.61 -0.45 15.03
C HIS A 73 -2.98 -1.01 16.33
N ARG A 74 -3.16 -0.27 17.43
CA ARG A 74 -2.77 -0.73 18.79
C ARG A 74 -3.82 -1.66 19.45
N ARG A 75 -4.98 -1.83 18.83
CA ARG A 75 -6.10 -2.65 19.35
C ARG A 75 -6.25 -3.91 18.51
N ALA A 76 -6.62 -5.01 19.15
CA ALA A 76 -6.95 -6.25 18.44
C ALA A 76 -8.22 -6.08 17.59
N VAL A 77 -8.24 -6.70 16.42
CA VAL A 77 -9.37 -6.75 15.49
C VAL A 77 -9.91 -8.17 15.44
N ASN A 78 -11.24 -8.32 15.41
CA ASN A 78 -11.87 -9.60 15.11
C ASN A 78 -11.89 -9.79 13.60
N LEU A 79 -11.27 -10.85 13.10
CA LEU A 79 -11.30 -11.22 11.69
C LEU A 79 -12.37 -12.28 11.40
N ASP A 80 -13.08 -12.80 12.41
CA ASP A 80 -14.16 -13.77 12.19
C ASP A 80 -15.16 -13.30 11.11
N GLY A 81 -15.43 -14.17 10.14
CA GLY A 81 -16.29 -13.87 8.99
C GLY A 81 -15.66 -13.06 7.86
N TRP A 82 -14.45 -12.51 8.03
CA TRP A 82 -13.72 -11.84 6.96
C TRP A 82 -13.33 -12.83 5.85
N THR A 83 -13.02 -12.34 4.65
CA THR A 83 -12.61 -13.19 3.53
C THR A 83 -11.43 -12.63 2.74
N LEU A 84 -10.47 -13.50 2.41
CA LEU A 84 -9.53 -13.30 1.30
C LEU A 84 -10.12 -13.90 0.02
N ARG A 85 -9.95 -13.22 -1.11
CA ARG A 85 -10.36 -13.69 -2.46
C ARG A 85 -9.31 -13.35 -3.49
N ASP A 86 -9.17 -14.20 -4.51
CA ASP A 86 -8.40 -13.90 -5.73
C ASP A 86 -9.30 -13.29 -6.81
N ARG A 87 -8.76 -13.14 -8.02
CA ARG A 87 -9.53 -12.69 -9.20
C ARG A 87 -10.49 -13.76 -9.75
N ASP A 88 -10.12 -15.04 -9.64
CA ASP A 88 -10.87 -16.16 -10.23
C ASP A 88 -12.07 -16.63 -9.38
N GLY A 89 -12.23 -16.07 -8.18
CA GLY A 89 -13.38 -16.28 -7.31
C GLY A 89 -13.15 -17.31 -6.19
N ASN A 90 -11.93 -17.83 -6.06
CA ASN A 90 -11.53 -18.60 -4.90
C ASN A 90 -11.65 -17.74 -3.63
N ARG A 91 -11.93 -18.39 -2.49
CA ARG A 91 -12.21 -17.70 -1.24
C ARG A 91 -11.75 -18.49 -0.02
N TYR A 92 -10.94 -17.84 0.81
CA TYR A 92 -10.72 -18.24 2.19
C TYR A 92 -11.59 -17.38 3.12
N ARG A 93 -12.13 -17.97 4.20
CA ARG A 93 -12.91 -17.28 5.23
C ARG A 93 -12.20 -17.49 6.57
N PHE A 94 -11.92 -16.41 7.27
CA PHE A 94 -11.41 -16.46 8.64
C PHE A 94 -12.53 -16.91 9.58
N ASP A 95 -12.23 -17.83 10.48
CA ASP A 95 -13.18 -18.40 11.43
C ASP A 95 -12.55 -18.34 12.83
N HIS A 96 -13.21 -17.65 13.77
CA HIS A 96 -12.72 -17.44 15.15
C HIS A 96 -11.35 -16.74 15.31
N VAL A 97 -10.81 -16.12 14.25
CA VAL A 97 -9.48 -15.46 14.27
C VAL A 97 -9.55 -14.05 14.87
N ARG A 98 -8.65 -13.75 15.82
CA ARG A 98 -8.50 -12.41 16.42
C ARG A 98 -7.07 -11.90 16.28
N LEU A 99 -6.83 -10.99 15.35
CA LEU A 99 -5.50 -10.42 15.09
C LEU A 99 -5.18 -9.30 16.10
N ALA A 100 -4.17 -9.53 16.94
CA ALA A 100 -3.73 -8.55 17.95
C ALA A 100 -3.26 -7.23 17.31
N GLY A 101 -3.24 -6.15 18.11
CA GLY A 101 -2.71 -4.87 17.64
C GLY A 101 -1.20 -4.95 17.42
N ARG A 102 -0.70 -4.41 16.30
CA ARG A 102 0.71 -4.50 15.87
C ARG A 102 1.20 -5.92 15.59
N ALA A 103 0.28 -6.86 15.35
CA ALA A 103 0.60 -8.22 14.96
C ALA A 103 0.35 -8.47 13.47
N THR A 104 1.00 -9.51 12.96
CA THR A 104 0.87 -10.02 11.60
C THR A 104 0.53 -11.50 11.67
N VAL A 105 -0.37 -11.95 10.81
CA VAL A 105 -0.69 -13.36 10.62
C VAL A 105 -0.42 -13.74 9.17
N ARG A 106 0.24 -14.88 8.95
CA ARG A 106 0.50 -15.46 7.64
C ARG A 106 -0.54 -16.54 7.35
N ILE A 107 -1.13 -16.52 6.16
CA ILE A 107 -2.12 -17.47 5.70
C ILE A 107 -1.50 -18.29 4.56
N HIS A 108 -1.23 -19.56 4.84
CA HIS A 108 -0.66 -20.54 3.92
C HIS A 108 -1.75 -21.24 3.11
N THR A 109 -1.51 -21.50 1.83
CA THR A 109 -2.53 -22.13 0.96
C THR A 109 -2.77 -23.61 1.26
N GLY A 110 -1.75 -24.34 1.72
CA GLY A 110 -1.87 -25.78 2.00
C GLY A 110 -2.53 -26.10 3.33
N VAL A 111 -2.30 -27.34 3.79
CA VAL A 111 -2.80 -27.91 5.05
C VAL A 111 -1.75 -27.74 6.15
N GLY A 112 -2.20 -27.44 7.36
CA GLY A 112 -1.34 -27.34 8.53
C GLY A 112 -2.13 -27.37 9.83
N ARG A 113 -1.55 -26.75 10.87
CA ARG A 113 -2.23 -26.55 12.15
C ARG A 113 -2.12 -25.08 12.50
N ASP A 114 -3.26 -24.43 12.63
CA ASP A 114 -3.34 -23.01 12.98
C ASP A 114 -2.62 -22.69 14.30
N THR A 115 -2.01 -21.50 14.31
CA THR A 115 -1.33 -20.86 15.44
C THR A 115 -1.74 -19.39 15.50
N ASP A 116 -1.22 -18.64 16.49
CA ASP A 116 -1.44 -17.19 16.58
C ASP A 116 -0.79 -16.40 15.42
N THR A 117 0.16 -17.00 14.69
CA THR A 117 0.95 -16.37 13.62
C THR A 117 0.77 -16.99 12.25
N ASP A 118 0.31 -18.24 12.15
CA ASP A 118 0.24 -19.02 10.92
C ASP A 118 -1.12 -19.72 10.83
N LEU A 119 -1.86 -19.44 9.76
CA LEU A 119 -3.16 -20.05 9.44
C LEU A 119 -3.06 -20.84 8.14
N TYR A 120 -3.92 -21.84 7.98
CA TYR A 120 -3.92 -22.71 6.81
C TYR A 120 -5.28 -22.67 6.09
N MET A 121 -5.27 -22.61 4.76
CA MET A 121 -6.49 -22.64 3.95
C MET A 121 -7.00 -24.06 3.69
N ASP A 122 -6.25 -25.07 4.10
CA ASP A 122 -6.50 -26.50 3.90
C ASP A 122 -6.78 -26.90 2.43
N ARG A 123 -6.17 -26.19 1.47
CA ARG A 123 -6.32 -26.50 0.04
C ARG A 123 -5.30 -27.54 -0.41
N HIS A 124 -5.67 -28.28 -1.45
CA HIS A 124 -4.79 -29.22 -2.16
C HIS A 124 -4.35 -28.68 -3.54
N HIS A 125 -4.52 -27.38 -3.77
CA HIS A 125 -4.18 -26.68 -5.01
C HIS A 125 -3.88 -25.21 -4.67
N TYR A 126 -2.98 -24.62 -5.46
CA TYR A 126 -2.59 -23.21 -5.38
C TYR A 126 -3.82 -22.29 -5.50
N MET A 127 -3.82 -21.20 -4.76
CA MET A 127 -4.83 -20.14 -4.78
C MET A 127 -4.40 -18.97 -5.65
N TRP A 128 -3.11 -18.65 -5.66
CA TRP A 128 -2.59 -17.40 -6.19
C TRP A 128 -1.90 -17.60 -7.54
N ASP A 129 -2.23 -16.81 -8.57
CA ASP A 129 -1.53 -16.92 -9.86
C ASP A 129 -0.07 -16.42 -9.75
N ASN A 130 0.89 -17.30 -10.09
CA ASN A 130 2.33 -17.02 -10.02
C ASN A 130 2.81 -15.84 -10.89
N ARG A 131 2.05 -15.44 -11.92
CA ARG A 131 2.40 -14.39 -12.89
C ARG A 131 1.68 -13.08 -12.61
N SER A 132 0.39 -13.10 -12.29
CA SER A 132 -0.40 -11.90 -11.99
C SER A 132 -1.79 -12.19 -11.41
N ASP A 133 -2.05 -11.73 -10.20
CA ASP A 133 -3.35 -11.86 -9.52
C ASP A 133 -3.72 -10.59 -8.74
N THR A 134 -4.87 -10.62 -8.06
CA THR A 134 -5.37 -9.57 -7.17
C THR A 134 -5.97 -10.21 -5.92
N ALA A 135 -5.26 -10.15 -4.79
CA ALA A 135 -5.79 -10.55 -3.50
C ALA A 135 -6.67 -9.42 -2.93
N THR A 136 -7.92 -9.73 -2.60
CA THR A 136 -8.89 -8.80 -2.02
C THR A 136 -9.26 -9.24 -0.60
N LEU A 137 -8.91 -8.44 0.40
CA LEU A 137 -9.37 -8.60 1.78
C LEU A 137 -10.71 -7.90 1.99
N ARG A 138 -11.70 -8.61 2.55
CA ARG A 138 -13.01 -8.07 2.88
C ARG A 138 -13.39 -8.37 4.32
N ASN A 139 -14.10 -7.45 4.96
CA ASN A 139 -14.66 -7.70 6.28
C ASN A 139 -15.89 -8.62 6.24
N ASP A 140 -16.36 -8.97 7.44
CA ASP A 140 -17.61 -9.68 7.73
C ASP A 140 -18.86 -9.08 7.02
N HIS A 141 -18.91 -7.75 6.89
CA HIS A 141 -19.95 -7.05 6.12
C HIS A 141 -19.72 -7.04 4.59
N GLY A 142 -18.71 -7.77 4.08
CA GLY A 142 -18.39 -7.88 2.66
C GLY A 142 -17.76 -6.65 2.01
N ARG A 143 -17.46 -5.59 2.79
CA ARG A 143 -16.78 -4.38 2.34
C ARG A 143 -15.31 -4.69 2.09
N VAL A 144 -14.76 -4.15 1.01
CA VAL A 144 -13.30 -4.24 0.76
C VAL A 144 -12.59 -3.45 1.85
N VAL A 145 -11.66 -4.13 2.52
CA VAL A 145 -10.74 -3.54 3.49
C VAL A 145 -9.45 -3.18 2.79
N ASP A 146 -8.87 -4.10 2.02
CA ASP A 146 -7.63 -3.85 1.28
C ASP A 146 -7.54 -4.71 0.01
N THR A 147 -6.63 -4.35 -0.89
CA THR A 147 -6.39 -5.06 -2.14
C THR A 147 -4.94 -4.91 -2.60
N GLU A 148 -4.28 -6.04 -2.81
CA GLU A 148 -2.90 -6.11 -3.31
C GLU A 148 -2.87 -6.85 -4.65
N SER A 149 -2.02 -6.41 -5.58
CA SER A 149 -1.96 -6.99 -6.94
C SER A 149 -0.52 -7.04 -7.45
N TRP A 150 -0.13 -8.20 -7.97
CA TRP A 150 1.22 -8.48 -8.45
C TRP A 150 1.23 -8.87 -9.93
N GLY A 151 2.43 -8.99 -10.49
CA GLY A 151 2.67 -9.18 -11.91
C GLY A 151 3.18 -7.92 -12.61
N ARG A 152 3.18 -7.90 -13.95
CA ARG A 152 3.75 -6.78 -14.73
C ARG A 152 3.00 -5.47 -14.50
N GLY A 153 3.44 -4.69 -13.51
CA GLY A 153 2.85 -3.42 -13.07
C GLY A 153 2.60 -3.33 -11.55
N GLY A 154 2.68 -4.44 -10.80
CA GLY A 154 2.58 -4.44 -9.34
C GLY A 154 3.88 -3.96 -8.70
N HIS A 155 3.82 -2.85 -7.98
CA HIS A 155 4.96 -2.32 -7.23
C HIS A 155 5.13 -3.13 -5.93
N HIS A 156 6.14 -4.01 -5.88
CA HIS A 156 6.58 -4.60 -4.62
C HIS A 156 7.02 -3.51 -3.64
N ARG A 157 6.33 -3.40 -2.50
CA ARG A 157 6.81 -2.64 -1.34
C ARG A 157 7.91 -3.46 -0.66
N GLY A 158 9.11 -2.89 -0.56
CA GLY A 158 10.25 -3.42 0.19
C GLY A 158 10.50 -2.65 1.47
#